data_AF-J1FBW7-F1
#
_entry.id   AF-J1FBW7-F1
#
_cell.length_a   1.000
_cell.length_b   1.000
_cell.length_c   1.000
_cell.angle_alpha   90.00
_cell.angle_beta   90.00
_cell.angle_gamma   90.00
#
_symmetry.space_group_name_H-M   'P 1'
#
loop_
_entity.id
_entity.type
_entity.pdbx_description
1 polymer ?
#
loop_
_entity_poly.entity_id
_entity_poly.type
_entity_poly.pdbx_seq_one_letter_code
_entity_poly.pdbx_strand_id
1 'polypeptide(L)'
;MIKQASLSIAVATTLFMTGCGGEVAKMAESTALDMKAELQNKMINEGTEAVLVEIAKFIDTETKEVITDETARADAIAAIQDNLREPIRDRVSEIVKGTEDVSKIDVVQMAIDILEALKPEILEMIKEYLPQEEPEPEPTIEEIQEIVLPAESIEAINGITMRKGELPSISSSAKEALSKLADFLKSNEGYKVSFKAYTDASGSNAYNLELSQKRAGFLAEYLVSFGVSESQVEAIGFGETEFIDPANPYSDRNRRIVVELSEI
;
A
#
# COMPACT_ATOMS: atom_id res chain seq x y z
N MET A 1 -16.33 33.49 16.28
CA MET A 1 -15.50 34.69 16.02
C MET A 1 -15.59 35.17 14.57
N ILE A 2 -15.45 34.31 13.55
CA ILE A 2 -15.56 34.71 12.12
C ILE A 2 -16.89 35.39 11.79
N LYS A 3 -18.03 34.88 12.30
CA LYS A 3 -19.37 35.50 12.13
C LYS A 3 -19.51 36.92 12.70
N GLN A 4 -18.73 37.27 13.73
CA GLN A 4 -18.77 38.63 14.31
C GLN A 4 -17.95 39.60 13.47
N ALA A 5 -16.79 39.18 12.98
CA ALA A 5 -15.95 39.99 12.11
C ALA A 5 -16.61 40.20 10.72
N SER A 6 -17.29 39.18 10.17
CA SER A 6 -18.04 39.34 8.90
C SER A 6 -19.21 40.33 9.05
N LEU A 7 -19.87 40.34 10.20
CA LEU A 7 -20.92 41.31 10.53
C LEU A 7 -20.34 42.74 10.64
N SER A 8 -19.19 42.90 11.28
CA SER A 8 -18.50 44.20 11.38
C SER A 8 -18.07 44.75 10.02
N ILE A 9 -17.60 43.90 9.10
CA ILE A 9 -17.32 44.30 7.70
C ILE A 9 -18.61 44.71 6.99
N ALA A 10 -19.68 43.91 7.09
CA ALA A 10 -20.95 44.22 6.42
C ALA A 10 -21.53 45.57 6.88
N VAL A 11 -21.40 45.89 8.18
CA VAL A 11 -21.78 47.17 8.77
C VAL A 11 -20.91 48.32 8.25
N ALA A 12 -19.57 48.14 8.18
CA ALA A 12 -18.65 49.15 7.65
C ALA A 12 -18.91 49.46 6.16
N THR A 13 -19.12 48.43 5.33
CA THR A 13 -19.45 48.58 3.90
C THR A 13 -20.80 49.25 3.68
N THR A 14 -21.78 48.96 4.54
CA THR A 14 -23.11 49.58 4.45
C THR A 14 -23.09 51.06 4.88
N LEU A 15 -22.31 51.42 5.91
CA LEU A 15 -22.07 52.82 6.32
C LEU A 15 -21.37 53.65 5.23
N PHE A 16 -20.54 53.01 4.41
CA PHE A 16 -19.91 53.63 3.24
C PHE A 16 -20.95 53.92 2.13
N MET A 17 -21.80 52.94 1.80
CA MET A 17 -22.83 53.05 0.76
C MET A 17 -23.91 54.11 1.06
N THR A 18 -24.07 54.52 2.33
CA THR A 18 -25.04 55.55 2.76
C THR A 18 -24.51 56.99 2.72
N GLY A 19 -23.27 57.23 2.27
CA GLY A 19 -22.86 58.53 1.72
C GLY A 19 -22.24 59.55 2.68
N CYS A 20 -21.32 59.15 3.57
CA CYS A 20 -20.40 60.12 4.19
C CYS A 20 -19.34 60.58 3.17
N GLY A 21 -19.22 61.88 2.89
CA GLY A 21 -18.27 62.42 1.91
C GLY A 21 -16.82 62.49 2.37
N GLY A 22 -15.89 62.51 1.41
CA GLY A 22 -14.47 62.87 1.60
C GLY A 22 -13.61 61.82 2.33
N GLU A 23 -12.55 62.28 3.00
CA GLU A 23 -11.50 61.45 3.65
C GLU A 23 -12.02 60.31 4.54
N VAL A 24 -13.19 60.48 5.16
CA VAL A 24 -13.83 59.47 6.02
C VAL A 24 -14.25 58.23 5.22
N ALA A 25 -14.71 58.40 3.98
CA ALA A 25 -15.07 57.28 3.11
C ALA A 25 -13.84 56.47 2.69
N LYS A 26 -12.73 57.15 2.36
CA LYS A 26 -11.46 56.48 2.03
C LYS A 26 -10.86 55.75 3.23
N MET A 27 -10.99 56.34 4.42
CA MET A 27 -10.55 55.72 5.68
C MET A 27 -11.40 54.49 6.02
N ALA A 28 -12.72 54.56 5.82
CA ALA A 28 -13.63 53.43 5.99
C ALA A 28 -13.38 52.30 4.98
N GLU A 29 -13.11 52.64 3.71
CA GLU A 29 -12.77 51.69 2.65
C GLU A 29 -11.45 50.95 2.94
N SER A 30 -10.40 51.69 3.32
CA SER A 30 -9.12 51.09 3.75
C SER A 30 -9.32 50.16 4.93
N THR A 31 -10.08 50.59 5.95
CA THR A 31 -10.35 49.78 7.14
C THR A 31 -11.13 48.51 6.80
N ALA A 32 -12.13 48.59 5.91
CA ALA A 32 -12.90 47.43 5.46
C ALA A 32 -12.03 46.44 4.64
N LEU A 33 -11.10 46.94 3.84
CA LEU A 33 -10.14 46.14 3.09
C LEU A 33 -9.16 45.41 4.03
N ASP A 34 -8.63 46.12 5.02
CA ASP A 34 -7.73 45.56 6.03
C ASP A 34 -8.44 44.48 6.85
N MET A 35 -9.68 44.74 7.29
CA MET A 35 -10.51 43.76 7.99
C MET A 35 -10.81 42.53 7.12
N LYS A 36 -11.04 42.72 5.81
CA LYS A 36 -11.26 41.62 4.86
C LYS A 36 -10.02 40.76 4.70
N ALA A 37 -8.85 41.38 4.56
CA ALA A 37 -7.58 40.67 4.47
C ALA A 37 -7.27 39.89 5.76
N GLU A 38 -7.54 40.48 6.92
CA GLU A 38 -7.39 39.81 8.22
C GLU A 38 -8.34 38.60 8.34
N LEU A 39 -9.60 38.75 7.90
CA LEU A 39 -10.57 37.66 7.88
C LEU A 39 -10.20 36.53 6.92
N GLN A 40 -9.67 36.85 5.75
CA GLN A 40 -9.17 35.86 4.80
C GLN A 40 -7.98 35.11 5.39
N ASN A 41 -7.01 35.81 5.98
CA ASN A 41 -5.85 35.16 6.61
C ASN A 41 -6.27 34.26 7.77
N LYS A 42 -7.24 34.71 8.58
CA LYS A 42 -7.82 33.89 9.65
C LYS A 42 -8.51 32.65 9.12
N MET A 43 -9.31 32.77 8.06
CA MET A 43 -9.98 31.63 7.43
C MET A 43 -8.97 30.65 6.83
N ILE A 44 -7.89 31.16 6.23
CA ILE A 44 -6.82 30.32 5.69
C ILE A 44 -6.19 29.51 6.82
N ASN A 45 -5.80 30.16 7.91
CA ASN A 45 -5.20 29.45 9.05
C ASN A 45 -6.18 28.44 9.67
N GLU A 46 -7.44 28.82 9.92
CA GLU A 46 -8.44 27.90 10.50
C GLU A 46 -8.76 26.73 9.56
N GLY A 47 -8.84 26.98 8.25
CA GLY A 47 -9.07 25.94 7.24
C GLY A 47 -7.89 25.00 7.06
N THR A 48 -6.66 25.52 7.04
CA THR A 48 -5.44 24.70 6.97
C THR A 48 -5.34 23.77 8.17
N GLU A 49 -5.55 24.28 9.38
CA GLU A 49 -5.49 23.45 10.59
C GLU A 49 -6.62 22.41 10.63
N ALA A 50 -7.82 22.74 10.14
CA ALA A 50 -8.93 21.78 10.04
C ALA A 50 -8.60 20.61 9.09
N VAL A 51 -7.99 20.91 7.93
CA VAL A 51 -7.55 19.87 6.97
C VAL A 51 -6.47 19.00 7.60
N LEU A 52 -5.47 19.60 8.26
CA LEU A 52 -4.38 18.86 8.91
C LEU A 52 -4.89 17.89 9.98
N VAL A 53 -5.91 18.27 10.74
CA VAL A 53 -6.54 17.39 11.75
C VAL A 53 -7.20 16.18 11.10
N GLU A 54 -7.94 16.36 10.01
CA GLU A 54 -8.57 15.23 9.31
C GLU A 54 -7.53 14.33 8.61
N ILE A 55 -6.46 14.90 8.08
CA ILE A 55 -5.32 14.14 7.55
C ILE A 55 -4.66 13.31 8.65
N ALA A 56 -4.46 13.87 9.85
CA ALA A 56 -3.90 13.13 10.98
C ALA A 56 -4.73 11.88 11.30
N LYS A 57 -6.05 12.02 11.36
CA LYS A 57 -6.98 10.89 11.60
C LYS A 57 -6.92 9.85 10.48
N PHE A 58 -6.83 10.31 9.22
CA PHE A 58 -6.70 9.43 8.07
C PHE A 58 -5.39 8.63 8.13
N ILE A 59 -4.24 9.29 8.32
CA ILE A 59 -2.94 8.62 8.43
C ILE A 59 -2.93 7.66 9.62
N ASP A 60 -3.44 8.06 10.79
CA ASP A 60 -3.51 7.17 11.95
C ASP A 60 -4.35 5.92 11.63
N THR A 61 -5.49 6.07 10.93
CA THR A 61 -6.33 4.93 10.53
C THR A 61 -5.59 3.99 9.58
N GLU A 62 -4.93 4.51 8.55
CA GLU A 62 -4.22 3.71 7.54
C GLU A 62 -2.95 3.04 8.09
N THR A 63 -2.28 3.68 9.05
CA THR A 63 -1.01 3.16 9.61
C THR A 63 -1.19 2.29 10.86
N LYS A 64 -2.37 2.30 11.49
CA LYS A 64 -2.64 1.60 12.76
C LYS A 64 -2.39 0.09 12.72
N GLU A 65 -2.66 -0.56 11.60
CA GLU A 65 -2.46 -2.01 11.45
C GLU A 65 -1.02 -2.38 11.09
N VAL A 66 -0.26 -1.43 10.52
CA VAL A 66 1.08 -1.68 9.95
C VAL A 66 2.20 -1.20 10.89
N ILE A 67 2.04 -0.02 11.48
CA ILE A 67 3.01 0.56 12.43
C ILE A 67 2.53 0.28 13.86
N THR A 68 3.07 -0.78 14.43
CA THR A 68 2.72 -1.24 15.78
C THR A 68 3.32 -0.36 16.88
N ASP A 69 4.46 0.30 16.62
CA ASP A 69 5.07 1.25 17.54
C ASP A 69 4.34 2.59 17.55
N GLU A 70 3.87 3.01 18.72
CA GLU A 70 3.09 4.24 18.90
C GLU A 70 3.93 5.50 18.65
N THR A 71 5.23 5.46 18.95
CA THR A 71 6.14 6.60 18.76
C THR A 71 6.46 6.81 17.28
N ALA A 72 6.86 5.74 16.58
CA ALA A 72 7.12 5.78 15.14
C ALA A 72 5.88 6.20 14.34
N ARG A 73 4.68 5.77 14.76
CA ARG A 73 3.43 6.20 14.13
C ARG A 73 3.18 7.70 14.34
N ALA A 74 3.41 8.22 15.54
CA ALA A 74 3.28 9.64 15.83
C ALA A 74 4.30 10.48 15.02
N ASP A 75 5.54 10.00 14.90
CA ASP A 75 6.59 10.66 14.12
C ASP A 75 6.26 10.67 12.61
N ALA A 76 5.73 9.58 12.07
CA ALA A 76 5.28 9.50 10.68
C ALA A 76 4.11 10.46 10.41
N ILE A 77 3.12 10.52 11.30
CA ILE A 77 2.01 11.47 11.21
C ILE A 77 2.54 12.91 11.19
N ALA A 78 3.43 13.26 12.12
CA ALA A 78 4.01 14.60 12.21
C ALA A 78 4.80 14.98 10.94
N ALA A 79 5.63 14.07 10.44
CA ALA A 79 6.45 14.32 9.25
C ALA A 79 5.60 14.51 7.98
N ILE A 80 4.56 13.68 7.80
CA ILE A 80 3.64 13.81 6.66
C ILE A 80 2.83 15.12 6.77
N GLN A 81 2.36 15.47 7.96
CA GLN A 81 1.65 16.73 8.19
C GLN A 81 2.52 17.96 7.89
N ASP A 82 3.79 17.96 8.32
CA ASP A 82 4.72 19.07 8.06
C ASP A 82 4.97 19.27 6.56
N ASN A 83 5.14 18.17 5.81
CA ASN A 83 5.32 18.21 4.36
C ASN A 83 4.07 18.70 3.61
N LEU A 84 2.88 18.39 4.11
CA LEU A 84 1.62 18.79 3.49
C LEU A 84 1.14 20.19 3.91
N ARG A 85 1.74 20.77 4.95
CA ARG A 85 1.27 22.04 5.53
C ARG A 85 1.20 23.18 4.53
N GLU A 86 2.27 23.44 3.80
CA GLU A 86 2.31 24.50 2.78
C GLU A 86 1.42 24.18 1.56
N PRO A 87 1.46 22.96 0.97
CA PRO A 87 0.52 22.57 -0.09
C PRO A 87 -0.96 22.76 0.27
N ILE A 88 -1.34 22.38 1.49
CA ILE A 88 -2.71 22.57 2.00
C ILE A 88 -3.01 24.05 2.14
N ARG A 89 -2.08 24.82 2.73
CA ARG A 89 -2.23 26.27 2.91
C ARG A 89 -2.47 26.98 1.58
N ASP A 90 -1.73 26.61 0.54
CA ASP A 90 -1.88 27.18 -0.79
C ASP A 90 -3.26 26.87 -1.38
N ARG A 91 -3.71 25.60 -1.32
CA ARG A 91 -5.06 25.20 -1.77
C ARG A 91 -6.17 25.92 -1.02
N VAL A 92 -6.07 26.01 0.32
CA VAL A 92 -7.04 26.75 1.14
C VAL A 92 -7.01 28.24 0.78
N SER A 93 -5.84 28.83 0.57
CA SER A 93 -5.66 30.21 0.14
C SER A 93 -6.33 30.49 -1.21
N GLU A 94 -6.20 29.59 -2.18
CA GLU A 94 -6.88 29.71 -3.48
C GLU A 94 -8.40 29.74 -3.33
N ILE A 95 -8.98 28.82 -2.55
CA ILE A 95 -10.43 28.76 -2.33
C ILE A 95 -10.92 30.01 -1.59
N VAL A 96 -10.21 30.42 -0.53
CA VAL A 96 -10.57 31.59 0.28
C VAL A 96 -10.47 32.90 -0.51
N LYS A 97 -9.45 33.06 -1.37
CA LYS A 97 -9.29 34.24 -2.23
C LYS A 97 -10.28 34.26 -3.39
N GLY A 98 -10.67 33.08 -3.91
CA GLY A 98 -11.68 32.94 -4.95
C GLY A 98 -13.12 33.13 -4.48
N THR A 99 -13.36 33.15 -3.17
CA THR A 99 -14.70 33.28 -2.58
C THR A 99 -15.02 34.75 -2.26
N GLU A 100 -16.12 35.28 -2.83
CA GLU A 100 -16.56 36.67 -2.56
C GLU A 100 -16.95 36.90 -1.10
N ASP A 101 -17.68 35.94 -0.51
CA ASP A 101 -18.16 35.96 0.86
C ASP A 101 -17.59 34.79 1.66
N VAL A 102 -16.42 35.03 2.26
CA VAL A 102 -15.67 34.07 3.07
C VAL A 102 -16.49 33.52 4.24
N SER A 103 -17.52 34.22 4.71
CA SER A 103 -18.33 33.78 5.85
C SER A 103 -19.27 32.62 5.53
N LYS A 104 -19.49 32.33 4.24
CA LYS A 104 -20.30 31.21 3.75
C LYS A 104 -19.50 29.91 3.57
N ILE A 105 -18.19 29.97 3.73
CA ILE A 105 -17.34 28.79 3.65
C ILE A 105 -17.67 27.86 4.81
N ASP A 106 -18.12 26.65 4.47
CA ASP A 106 -18.17 25.55 5.42
C ASP A 106 -16.76 24.93 5.51
N VAL A 107 -16.07 25.25 6.60
CA VAL A 107 -14.69 24.80 6.84
C VAL A 107 -14.59 23.28 6.91
N VAL A 108 -15.63 22.61 7.42
CA VAL A 108 -15.63 21.14 7.55
C VAL A 108 -15.76 20.50 6.18
N GLN A 109 -16.69 20.99 5.35
CA GLN A 109 -16.86 20.44 4.00
C GLN A 109 -15.64 20.73 3.12
N MET A 110 -15.08 21.95 3.20
CA MET A 110 -13.84 22.28 2.52
C MET A 110 -12.71 21.33 2.92
N ALA A 111 -12.58 21.01 4.21
CA ALA A 111 -11.55 20.10 4.70
C ALA A 111 -11.71 18.69 4.12
N ILE A 112 -12.95 18.18 4.05
CA ILE A 112 -13.26 16.89 3.43
C ILE A 112 -12.91 16.89 1.94
N ASP A 113 -13.33 17.91 1.19
CA ASP A 113 -13.08 17.98 -0.26
C ASP A 113 -11.58 18.04 -0.57
N ILE A 114 -10.81 18.81 0.22
CA ILE A 114 -9.35 18.89 0.10
C ILE A 114 -8.70 17.55 0.45
N LEU A 115 -9.15 16.91 1.54
CA LEU A 115 -8.66 15.59 1.93
C LEU A 115 -8.90 14.58 0.82
N GLU A 116 -10.10 14.51 0.24
CA GLU A 116 -10.41 13.59 -0.85
C GLU A 116 -9.52 13.79 -2.07
N ALA A 117 -9.21 15.04 -2.41
CA ALA A 117 -8.28 15.36 -3.49
C ALA A 117 -6.82 15.01 -3.16
N LEU A 118 -6.43 14.99 -1.89
CA LEU A 118 -5.08 14.69 -1.42
C LEU A 118 -4.86 13.21 -1.07
N LYS A 119 -5.93 12.41 -0.90
CA LYS A 119 -5.86 10.97 -0.60
C LYS A 119 -4.77 10.22 -1.38
N PRO A 120 -4.67 10.31 -2.72
CA PRO A 120 -3.65 9.56 -3.46
C PRO A 120 -2.21 10.01 -3.13
N GLU A 121 -1.98 11.31 -2.93
CA GLU A 121 -0.68 11.86 -2.55
C GLU A 121 -0.29 11.44 -1.13
N ILE A 122 -1.24 11.50 -0.20
CA ILE A 122 -1.04 11.07 1.20
C ILE A 122 -0.74 9.57 1.25
N LEU A 123 -1.42 8.75 0.46
CA LEU A 123 -1.17 7.30 0.41
C LEU A 123 0.23 6.97 -0.12
N GLU A 124 0.73 7.70 -1.13
CA GLU A 124 2.11 7.53 -1.60
C GLU A 124 3.13 7.96 -0.53
N MET A 125 2.88 9.06 0.18
CA MET A 125 3.74 9.48 1.29
C MET A 125 3.72 8.44 2.41
N ILE A 126 2.55 7.91 2.79
CA ILE A 126 2.44 6.86 3.81
C ILE A 126 3.33 5.67 3.47
N LYS A 127 3.37 5.22 2.21
CA LYS A 127 4.22 4.08 1.78
C LYS A 127 5.71 4.29 2.06
N GLU A 128 6.20 5.53 2.07
CA GLU A 128 7.58 5.86 2.41
C GLU A 128 7.87 5.65 3.91
N TYR A 129 6.88 5.93 4.76
CA TYR A 129 6.98 5.78 6.22
C TYR A 129 6.49 4.44 6.75
N LEU A 130 5.76 3.65 5.95
CA LEU A 130 5.55 2.25 6.26
C LEU A 130 6.93 1.60 6.40
N PRO A 131 7.09 0.65 7.34
CA PRO A 131 8.27 -0.18 7.37
C PRO A 131 8.45 -0.69 5.95
N GLN A 132 9.52 -0.25 5.29
CA GLN A 132 9.90 -0.88 4.04
C GLN A 132 9.96 -2.36 4.40
N GLU A 133 9.37 -3.21 3.57
CA GLU A 133 9.77 -4.61 3.60
C GLU A 133 11.28 -4.56 3.36
N GLU A 134 12.05 -4.54 4.45
CA GLU A 134 13.43 -4.97 4.41
C GLU A 134 13.34 -6.25 3.58
N PRO A 135 14.11 -6.36 2.48
CA PRO A 135 14.14 -7.63 1.77
C PRO A 135 14.31 -8.66 2.87
N GLU A 136 13.30 -9.53 3.05
CA GLU A 136 13.38 -10.64 4.01
C GLU A 136 14.80 -11.13 3.85
N PRO A 137 15.63 -11.14 4.92
CA PRO A 137 17.06 -11.32 4.77
C PRO A 137 17.23 -12.43 3.76
N GLU A 138 17.77 -12.11 2.56
CA GLU A 138 18.13 -13.16 1.61
C GLU A 138 18.89 -14.13 2.50
N PRO A 139 18.44 -15.39 2.65
CA PRO A 139 18.97 -16.26 3.67
C PRO A 139 20.48 -16.19 3.52
N THR A 140 21.15 -15.54 4.47
CA THR A 140 22.60 -15.43 4.44
C THR A 140 23.04 -16.87 4.50
N ILE A 141 23.63 -17.34 3.40
CA ILE A 141 24.20 -18.67 3.28
C ILE A 141 25.42 -18.69 4.21
N GLU A 142 25.19 -18.63 5.52
CA GLU A 142 26.14 -19.05 6.53
C GLU A 142 25.78 -20.50 6.84
N GLU A 143 26.43 -21.39 6.09
CA GLU A 143 26.61 -22.82 6.35
C GLU A 143 25.36 -23.63 6.75
N ILE A 144 24.34 -23.65 5.88
CA ILE A 144 23.58 -24.91 5.73
C ILE A 144 24.54 -25.87 5.01
N GLN A 145 24.89 -26.98 5.66
CA GLN A 145 25.63 -28.05 4.99
C GLN A 145 24.88 -28.43 3.71
N GLU A 146 25.51 -28.06 2.60
CA GLU A 146 25.07 -28.21 1.23
C GLU A 146 24.69 -29.67 0.94
N ILE A 147 23.41 -29.99 1.00
CA ILE A 147 22.85 -31.04 0.15
C ILE A 147 22.14 -30.31 -0.98
N VAL A 148 22.96 -29.79 -1.90
CA VAL A 148 22.51 -29.26 -3.18
C VAL A 148 21.89 -30.41 -3.95
N LEU A 149 20.55 -30.41 -4.04
CA LEU A 149 19.89 -31.00 -5.19
C LEU A 149 20.54 -30.31 -6.40
N PRO A 150 21.26 -31.05 -7.28
CA PRO A 150 21.99 -30.42 -8.37
C PRO A 150 21.04 -29.53 -9.16
N ALA A 151 21.49 -28.36 -9.64
CA ALA A 151 20.63 -27.37 -10.30
C ALA A 151 19.75 -27.99 -11.42
N GLU A 152 20.25 -29.02 -12.09
CA GLU A 152 19.54 -29.85 -13.07
C GLU A 152 18.27 -30.53 -12.52
N SER A 153 18.28 -30.92 -11.25
CA SER A 153 17.15 -31.51 -10.53
C SER A 153 16.08 -30.47 -10.20
N ILE A 154 16.47 -29.23 -9.91
CA ILE A 154 15.55 -28.10 -9.68
C ILE A 154 14.91 -27.68 -11.01
N GLU A 155 15.69 -27.53 -12.08
CA GLU A 155 15.17 -27.24 -13.42
C GLU A 155 14.23 -28.34 -13.93
N ALA A 156 14.51 -29.60 -13.62
CA ALA A 156 13.63 -30.71 -13.97
C ALA A 156 12.27 -30.62 -13.26
N ILE A 157 12.25 -30.26 -11.96
CA ILE A 157 11.01 -30.04 -11.21
C ILE A 157 10.27 -28.80 -11.73
N ASN A 158 10.99 -27.74 -12.12
CA ASN A 158 10.40 -26.54 -12.73
C ASN A 158 9.80 -26.81 -14.11
N GLY A 159 10.24 -27.87 -14.80
CA GLY A 159 9.71 -28.32 -16.09
C GLY A 159 8.35 -29.05 -16.01
N ILE A 160 7.73 -29.16 -14.83
CA ILE A 160 6.44 -29.84 -14.66
C ILE A 160 5.31 -28.96 -15.23
N THR A 161 4.84 -29.32 -16.42
CA THR A 161 3.72 -28.64 -17.08
C THR A 161 2.39 -29.34 -16.78
N MET A 162 1.40 -28.60 -16.29
CA MET A 162 0.01 -29.05 -16.16
C MET A 162 -0.93 -28.14 -16.94
N ARG A 163 -1.74 -28.71 -17.83
CA ARG A 163 -2.85 -28.00 -18.52
C ARG A 163 -4.20 -28.37 -17.90
N LYS A 164 -5.24 -27.58 -18.23
CA LYS A 164 -6.61 -27.83 -17.77
C LYS A 164 -7.08 -29.22 -18.19
N GLY A 165 -7.36 -30.08 -17.21
CA GLY A 165 -7.89 -31.42 -17.44
C GLY A 165 -6.84 -32.48 -17.80
N GLU A 166 -5.56 -32.14 -17.80
CA GLU A 166 -4.46 -33.10 -18.01
C GLU A 166 -3.83 -33.51 -16.68
N LEU A 167 -3.49 -34.79 -16.57
CA LEU A 167 -2.63 -35.26 -15.48
C LEU A 167 -1.24 -34.63 -15.63
N PRO A 168 -0.58 -34.24 -14.52
CA PRO A 168 0.80 -33.76 -14.55
C PRO A 168 1.72 -34.74 -15.29
N SER A 169 2.35 -34.24 -16.34
CA SER A 169 3.42 -34.96 -17.02
C SER A 169 4.73 -34.67 -16.29
N ILE A 170 5.16 -35.62 -15.46
CA ILE A 170 6.47 -35.56 -14.81
C ILE A 170 7.50 -36.20 -15.74
N SER A 171 8.53 -35.43 -16.13
CA SER A 171 9.68 -35.94 -16.89
C SER A 171 10.44 -37.00 -16.07
N SER A 172 11.20 -37.88 -16.72
CA SER A 172 11.99 -38.89 -16.01
C SER A 172 13.01 -38.25 -15.06
N SER A 173 13.63 -37.13 -15.46
CA SER A 173 14.56 -36.39 -14.61
C SER A 173 13.89 -35.79 -13.37
N ALA A 174 12.65 -35.29 -13.50
CA ALA A 174 11.90 -34.77 -12.36
C ALA A 174 11.49 -35.89 -11.39
N LYS A 175 11.18 -37.09 -11.89
CA LYS A 175 10.94 -38.27 -11.03
C LYS A 175 12.18 -38.67 -10.24
N GLU A 176 13.35 -38.66 -10.88
CA GLU A 176 14.63 -38.95 -10.20
C GLU A 176 14.94 -37.90 -9.13
N ALA A 177 14.72 -36.61 -9.41
CA ALA A 177 14.89 -35.53 -8.45
C ALA A 177 13.96 -35.68 -7.24
N LEU A 178 12.67 -35.94 -7.48
CA LEU A 178 11.68 -36.16 -6.43
C LEU A 178 11.99 -37.43 -5.60
N SER A 179 12.50 -38.49 -6.23
CA SER A 179 12.94 -39.69 -5.51
C SER A 179 14.10 -39.39 -4.55
N LYS A 180 15.12 -38.63 -4.99
CA LYS A 180 16.24 -38.23 -4.14
C LYS A 180 15.80 -37.35 -2.98
N LEU A 181 14.90 -36.40 -3.25
CA LEU A 181 14.30 -35.55 -2.22
C LEU A 181 13.50 -36.38 -1.21
N ALA A 182 12.75 -37.39 -1.66
CA ALA A 182 12.03 -38.29 -0.77
C ALA A 182 12.98 -39.07 0.14
N ASP A 183 14.07 -39.62 -0.41
CA ASP A 183 15.06 -40.36 0.37
C ASP A 183 15.78 -39.47 1.40
N PHE A 184 16.02 -38.21 1.05
CA PHE A 184 16.56 -37.21 1.98
C PHE A 184 15.59 -36.94 3.14
N LEU A 185 14.33 -36.61 2.86
CA LEU A 185 13.35 -36.29 3.91
C LEU A 185 13.09 -37.47 4.84
N LYS A 186 13.00 -38.70 4.30
CA LYS A 186 12.87 -39.92 5.12
C LYS A 186 14.05 -40.16 6.05
N SER A 187 15.25 -39.71 5.67
CA SER A 187 16.45 -39.86 6.48
C SER A 187 16.64 -38.71 7.47
N ASN A 188 15.87 -37.63 7.34
CA ASN A 188 16.03 -36.39 8.09
C ASN A 188 14.66 -35.86 8.54
N GLU A 189 14.11 -36.46 9.60
CA GLU A 189 12.78 -36.14 10.14
C GLU A 189 12.63 -34.68 10.61
N GLY A 190 13.74 -33.98 10.89
CA GLY A 190 13.76 -32.56 11.28
C GLY A 190 13.64 -31.58 10.12
N TYR A 191 13.48 -32.05 8.88
CA TYR A 191 13.32 -31.19 7.71
C TYR A 191 11.95 -31.39 7.06
N LYS A 192 11.44 -30.30 6.48
CA LYS A 192 10.26 -30.26 5.62
C LYS A 192 10.58 -29.61 4.28
N VAL A 193 9.75 -29.91 3.29
CA VAL A 193 9.78 -29.29 1.97
C VAL A 193 8.46 -28.59 1.67
N SER A 194 8.54 -27.38 1.11
CA SER A 194 7.39 -26.60 0.66
C SER A 194 7.43 -26.44 -0.86
N PHE A 195 6.34 -26.83 -1.52
CA PHE A 195 6.12 -26.63 -2.95
C PHE A 195 5.23 -25.41 -3.17
N LYS A 196 5.81 -24.34 -3.72
CA LYS A 196 5.09 -23.10 -4.05
C LYS A 196 4.85 -23.04 -5.55
N ALA A 197 3.61 -23.11 -6.00
CA ALA A 197 3.27 -23.11 -7.43
C ALA A 197 2.67 -21.78 -7.88
N TYR A 198 3.11 -21.29 -9.04
CA TYR A 198 2.69 -20.03 -9.64
C TYR A 198 2.15 -20.25 -11.06
N THR A 199 1.28 -19.34 -11.51
CA THR A 199 0.76 -19.30 -12.88
C THR A 199 1.13 -17.98 -13.56
N ASP A 200 0.97 -17.95 -14.88
CA ASP A 200 0.89 -16.69 -15.61
C ASP A 200 -0.50 -16.06 -15.44
N ALA A 201 -0.69 -14.86 -16.00
CA ALA A 201 -1.95 -14.12 -15.93
C ALA A 201 -3.07 -14.67 -16.87
N SER A 202 -2.89 -15.86 -17.46
CA SER A 202 -3.86 -16.42 -18.39
C SER A 202 -4.98 -17.15 -17.65
N GLY A 203 -6.10 -16.47 -17.41
CA GLY A 203 -7.27 -17.07 -16.77
C GLY A 203 -7.94 -16.11 -15.81
N SER A 204 -8.85 -16.62 -14.98
CA SER A 204 -9.32 -15.87 -13.82
C SER A 204 -8.44 -16.16 -12.61
N ASN A 205 -8.31 -15.20 -11.71
CA ASN A 205 -7.55 -15.35 -10.48
C ASN A 205 -7.94 -16.61 -9.68
N ALA A 206 -9.25 -16.84 -9.49
CA ALA A 206 -9.76 -18.01 -8.80
C ALA A 206 -9.36 -19.33 -9.48
N TYR A 207 -9.36 -19.34 -10.82
CA TYR A 207 -8.91 -20.51 -11.59
C TYR A 207 -7.39 -20.73 -11.45
N ASN A 208 -6.61 -19.66 -11.50
CA ASN A 208 -5.16 -19.72 -11.36
C ASN A 208 -4.71 -20.17 -9.96
N LEU A 209 -5.43 -19.74 -8.92
CA LEU A 209 -5.23 -20.22 -7.56
C LEU A 209 -5.56 -21.72 -7.42
N GLU A 210 -6.70 -22.16 -7.94
CA GLU A 210 -7.06 -23.59 -7.92
C GLU A 210 -6.05 -24.45 -8.70
N LEU A 211 -5.59 -23.97 -9.86
CA LEU A 211 -4.64 -24.68 -10.72
C LEU A 211 -3.27 -24.81 -10.07
N SER A 212 -2.75 -23.73 -9.48
CA SER A 212 -1.47 -23.76 -8.75
C SER A 212 -1.55 -24.65 -7.52
N GLN A 213 -2.62 -24.59 -6.73
CA GLN A 213 -2.80 -25.46 -5.57
C GLN A 213 -2.80 -26.94 -5.96
N LYS A 214 -3.48 -27.30 -7.06
CA LYS A 214 -3.48 -28.68 -7.58
C LYS A 214 -2.09 -29.15 -8.00
N ARG A 215 -1.27 -28.26 -8.59
CA ARG A 215 0.11 -28.57 -8.99
C ARG A 215 0.99 -28.87 -7.77
N ALA A 216 0.96 -27.99 -6.78
CA ALA A 216 1.73 -28.17 -5.55
C ALA A 216 1.26 -29.43 -4.79
N GLY A 217 -0.06 -29.62 -4.68
CA GLY A 217 -0.65 -30.77 -4.00
C GLY A 217 -0.24 -32.10 -4.64
N PHE A 218 -0.20 -32.16 -5.97
CA PHE A 218 0.25 -33.36 -6.67
C PHE A 218 1.72 -33.74 -6.34
N LEU A 219 2.62 -32.76 -6.22
CA LEU A 219 4.01 -33.04 -5.83
C LEU A 219 4.11 -33.52 -4.39
N ALA A 220 3.30 -32.94 -3.51
CA ALA A 220 3.23 -33.37 -2.13
C ALA A 220 2.73 -34.81 -2.01
N GLU A 221 1.60 -35.13 -2.66
CA GLU A 221 1.06 -36.49 -2.74
C GLU A 221 2.07 -37.47 -3.36
N TYR A 222 2.84 -37.02 -4.35
CA TYR A 222 3.89 -37.81 -4.95
C TYR A 222 4.95 -38.18 -3.90
N LEU A 223 5.51 -37.22 -3.15
CA LEU A 223 6.50 -37.51 -2.09
C LEU A 223 5.93 -38.40 -0.98
N VAL A 224 4.69 -38.17 -0.56
CA VAL A 224 4.00 -39.02 0.42
C VAL A 224 3.87 -40.46 -0.10
N SER A 225 3.62 -40.64 -1.40
CA SER A 225 3.59 -41.98 -2.03
C SER A 225 4.95 -42.70 -2.02
N PHE A 226 6.06 -41.97 -1.89
CA PHE A 226 7.41 -42.52 -1.68
C PHE A 226 7.75 -42.78 -0.20
N GLY A 227 6.79 -42.57 0.71
CA GLY A 227 6.92 -42.84 2.14
C GLY A 227 7.46 -41.66 2.95
N VAL A 228 7.46 -40.44 2.41
CA VAL A 228 7.74 -39.23 3.19
C VAL A 228 6.55 -38.93 4.10
N SER A 229 6.81 -38.50 5.35
CA SER A 229 5.73 -38.10 6.26
C SER A 229 4.98 -36.88 5.73
N GLU A 230 3.65 -36.87 5.83
CA GLU A 230 2.82 -35.69 5.49
C GLU A 230 3.25 -34.44 6.27
N SER A 231 3.77 -34.60 7.48
CA SER A 231 4.27 -33.49 8.30
C SER A 231 5.52 -32.82 7.72
N GLN A 232 6.24 -33.48 6.82
CA GLN A 232 7.45 -32.98 6.18
C GLN A 232 7.17 -32.35 4.82
N VAL A 233 5.90 -32.24 4.41
CA VAL A 233 5.55 -31.80 3.06
C VAL A 233 4.43 -30.77 3.09
N GLU A 234 4.65 -29.65 2.42
CA GLU A 234 3.71 -28.56 2.32
C GLU A 234 3.48 -28.19 0.85
N ALA A 235 2.23 -27.88 0.50
CA ALA A 235 1.82 -27.54 -0.86
C ALA A 235 0.99 -26.25 -0.86
N ILE A 236 1.52 -25.22 -1.53
CA ILE A 236 0.92 -23.88 -1.56
C ILE A 236 0.74 -23.42 -3.02
N GLY A 237 -0.49 -23.12 -3.40
CA GLY A 237 -0.81 -22.45 -4.65
C GLY A 237 -0.85 -20.94 -4.48
N PHE A 238 -0.03 -20.22 -5.25
CA PHE A 238 0.03 -18.76 -5.24
C PHE A 238 -0.76 -18.11 -6.39
N GLY A 239 -1.22 -18.91 -7.36
CA GLY A 239 -1.90 -18.40 -8.55
C GLY A 239 -1.04 -17.45 -9.37
N GLU A 240 -1.66 -16.40 -9.88
CA GLU A 240 -1.03 -15.37 -10.72
C GLU A 240 -0.43 -14.21 -9.90
N THR A 241 0.22 -14.55 -8.79
CA THR A 241 0.92 -13.58 -7.93
C THR A 241 2.43 -13.66 -8.15
N GLU A 242 3.17 -12.65 -7.69
CA GLU A 242 4.64 -12.63 -7.69
C GLU A 242 5.26 -13.04 -9.05
N PHE A 243 4.92 -12.29 -10.10
CA PHE A 243 5.49 -12.53 -11.43
C PHE A 243 7.01 -12.30 -11.42
N ILE A 244 7.76 -13.29 -11.92
CA ILE A 244 9.20 -13.13 -12.15
C ILE A 244 9.47 -12.21 -13.35
N ASP A 245 8.50 -12.10 -14.24
CA ASP A 245 8.49 -11.15 -15.35
C ASP A 245 7.27 -10.21 -15.22
N PRO A 246 7.33 -9.18 -14.35
CA PRO A 246 6.22 -8.23 -14.17
C PRO A 246 5.91 -7.44 -15.45
N ALA A 247 6.90 -7.25 -16.32
CA ALA A 247 6.72 -6.56 -17.59
C ALA A 247 5.90 -7.38 -18.60
N ASN A 248 5.85 -8.70 -18.44
CA ASN A 248 5.01 -9.59 -19.23
C ASN A 248 4.32 -10.65 -18.36
N PRO A 249 3.16 -10.32 -17.76
CA PRO A 249 2.38 -11.23 -16.91
C PRO A 249 1.98 -12.55 -17.57
N TYR A 250 1.88 -12.59 -18.92
CA TYR A 250 1.54 -13.79 -19.70
C TYR A 250 2.76 -14.65 -20.06
N SER A 251 3.95 -14.27 -19.61
CA SER A 251 5.19 -14.98 -19.89
C SER A 251 5.16 -16.40 -19.33
N ASP A 252 5.61 -17.35 -20.14
CA ASP A 252 5.79 -18.74 -19.76
C ASP A 252 6.69 -18.89 -18.52
N ARG A 253 7.57 -17.92 -18.29
CA ARG A 253 8.48 -17.85 -17.13
C ARG A 253 7.75 -17.70 -15.80
N ASN A 254 6.54 -17.13 -15.80
CA ASN A 254 5.72 -16.99 -14.60
C ASN A 254 5.11 -18.32 -14.15
N ARG A 255 4.97 -19.29 -15.07
CA ARG A 255 4.53 -20.65 -14.74
C ARG A 255 5.69 -21.45 -14.15
N ARG A 256 5.82 -21.44 -12.83
CA ARG A 256 6.93 -22.08 -12.11
C ARG A 256 6.45 -22.80 -10.86
N ILE A 257 7.30 -23.69 -10.37
CA ILE A 257 7.20 -24.26 -9.03
C ILE A 257 8.50 -23.88 -8.32
N VAL A 258 8.42 -23.44 -7.08
CA VAL A 258 9.58 -23.18 -6.23
C VAL A 258 9.59 -24.25 -5.15
N VAL A 259 10.75 -24.86 -4.92
CA VAL A 259 10.95 -25.90 -3.92
C VAL A 259 11.82 -25.31 -2.82
N GLU A 260 11.28 -25.25 -1.60
CA GLU A 260 12.00 -24.73 -0.44
C GLU A 260 12.16 -25.83 0.59
N LEU A 261 13.38 -25.99 1.11
CA LEU A 261 13.71 -26.92 2.19
C LEU A 261 13.93 -26.10 3.46
N SER A 262 13.28 -26.51 4.55
CA SER A 262 13.40 -25.83 5.85
C SER A 262 13.40 -26.83 6.99
N GLU A 263 13.93 -26.42 8.15
CA GLU A 263 13.87 -27.21 9.38
C GLU A 263 12.48 -27.07 10.05
N ILE A 264 12.06 -28.12 10.76
CA ILE A 264 10.77 -28.20 11.48
C ILE A 264 10.88 -27.64 12.89
#